data_AF-A0A7V8TDS5-F1
#
_entry.id   AF-A0A7V8TDS5-F1
#
_cell.length_a   1.000
_cell.length_b   1.000
_cell.length_c   1.000
_cell.angle_alpha   90.00
_cell.angle_beta   90.00
_cell.angle_gamma   90.00
#
_symmetry.space_group_name_H-M   'P 1'
#
loop_
_entity.id
_entity.type
_entity.pdbx_description
1 polymer ?
#
loop_
_entity_poly.entity_id
_entity_poly.type
_entity_poly.pdbx_seq_one_letter_code
_entity_poly.pdbx_strand_id
1 'polypeptide(L)'
;MLWKRQVTLEQLNEPSQTCMVGHIGIRYTHIAEDYLEAVMPVDSRTRQPFGLLHGGASVVLAESLGSVAGYLCSEGDQQVVGLEINANHLRAVREGEVRGVCRALHVGRRNQVWQIEIFDNQNRLCCISRLTTSIITP
;
A
#
# COMPACT_ATOMS: atom_id res chain seq x y z
N MET A 1 17.74 9.81 -4.41
CA MET A 1 16.37 9.40 -4.75
C MET A 1 16.16 7.98 -4.27
N LEU A 2 15.06 7.73 -3.55
CA LEU A 2 14.69 6.39 -3.08
C LEU A 2 14.35 5.47 -4.26
N TRP A 3 13.60 6.00 -5.23
CA TRP A 3 13.13 5.27 -6.39
C TRP A 3 14.23 5.10 -7.43
N LYS A 4 14.30 3.90 -7.98
CA LYS A 4 15.20 3.51 -9.06
C LYS A 4 14.46 3.34 -10.39
N ARG A 5 13.14 3.22 -10.35
CA ARG A 5 12.24 3.21 -11.52
C ARG A 5 11.50 4.54 -11.62
N GLN A 6 11.38 5.05 -12.85
CA GLN A 6 10.53 6.20 -13.16
C GLN A 6 9.19 5.69 -13.67
N VAL A 7 8.11 6.07 -13.00
CA VAL A 7 6.73 5.72 -13.38
C VAL A 7 5.82 6.91 -13.13
N THR A 8 4.70 6.96 -13.85
CA THR A 8 3.59 7.89 -13.55
C THR A 8 2.50 7.21 -12.72
N LEU A 9 1.59 8.00 -12.14
CA LEU A 9 0.44 7.47 -11.42
C LEU A 9 -0.49 6.69 -12.36
N GLU A 10 -0.63 7.11 -13.61
CA GLU A 10 -1.41 6.40 -14.62
C GLU A 10 -0.84 5.00 -14.86
N GLN A 11 0.48 4.89 -15.00
CA GLN A 11 1.16 3.61 -15.19
C GLN A 11 1.03 2.65 -14.00
N LEU A 12 0.83 3.18 -12.78
CA LEU A 12 0.52 2.35 -11.61
C LEU A 12 -0.97 1.96 -11.54
N ASN A 13 -1.86 2.88 -11.88
CA ASN A 13 -3.31 2.69 -11.72
C ASN A 13 -3.96 1.89 -12.85
N GLU A 14 -3.51 2.03 -14.11
CA GLU A 14 -4.08 1.34 -15.27
C GLU A 14 -4.05 -0.20 -15.15
N PRO A 15 -2.90 -0.86 -14.89
CA PRO A 15 -2.87 -2.31 -14.72
C PRO A 15 -3.59 -2.78 -13.46
N SER A 16 -3.76 -1.90 -12.46
CA SER A 16 -4.45 -2.22 -11.21
C SER A 16 -5.96 -2.42 -11.38
N GLN A 17 -6.56 -1.92 -12.47
CA GLN A 17 -8.01 -1.99 -12.71
C GLN A 17 -8.55 -3.42 -12.84
N THR A 18 -7.71 -4.35 -13.27
CA THR A 18 -8.10 -5.74 -13.58
C THR A 18 -7.76 -6.74 -12.46
N CYS A 19 -7.31 -6.26 -11.30
CA CYS A 19 -6.94 -7.11 -10.17
C CYS A 19 -7.58 -6.64 -8.85
N MET A 20 -7.15 -7.24 -7.73
CA MET A 20 -7.70 -6.95 -6.40
C MET A 20 -7.67 -5.46 -6.05
N VAL A 21 -6.61 -4.74 -6.47
CA VAL A 21 -6.42 -3.30 -6.22
C VAL A 21 -7.60 -2.50 -6.76
N GLY A 22 -7.88 -2.61 -8.06
CA GLY A 22 -9.01 -1.94 -8.71
C GLY A 22 -10.36 -2.47 -8.23
N HIS A 23 -10.46 -3.78 -7.93
CA HIS A 23 -11.70 -4.40 -7.46
C HIS A 23 -12.25 -3.75 -6.18
N ILE A 24 -11.38 -3.43 -5.21
CA ILE A 24 -11.78 -2.75 -3.97
C ILE A 24 -11.59 -1.23 -4.02
N GLY A 25 -11.24 -0.68 -5.18
CA GLY A 25 -11.16 0.76 -5.43
C GLY A 25 -9.91 1.45 -4.87
N ILE A 26 -8.81 0.71 -4.66
CA ILE A 26 -7.52 1.33 -4.31
C ILE A 26 -7.02 2.15 -5.51
N ARG A 27 -6.52 3.36 -5.25
CA ARG A 27 -5.89 4.23 -6.25
C ARG A 27 -4.62 4.86 -5.70
N TYR A 28 -3.52 4.76 -6.43
CA TYR A 28 -2.30 5.50 -6.12
C TYR A 28 -2.50 6.98 -6.43
N THR A 29 -2.21 7.86 -5.46
CA THR A 29 -2.52 9.30 -5.53
C THR A 29 -1.29 10.19 -5.51
N HIS A 30 -0.16 9.71 -5.00
CA HIS A 30 1.04 10.52 -4.91
C HIS A 30 2.32 9.68 -4.88
N ILE A 31 3.33 10.11 -5.64
CA ILE A 31 4.70 9.59 -5.58
C ILE A 31 5.59 10.77 -5.16
N ALA A 32 5.95 10.82 -3.87
CA ALA A 32 6.90 11.80 -3.34
C ALA A 32 8.33 11.27 -3.44
N GLU A 33 9.34 12.05 -3.05
CA GLU A 33 10.74 11.58 -3.08
C GLU A 33 11.05 10.43 -2.12
N ASP A 34 10.32 10.34 -1.00
CA ASP A 34 10.55 9.43 0.12
C ASP A 34 9.33 8.58 0.50
N TYR A 35 8.18 8.77 -0.16
CA TYR A 35 6.98 7.97 0.11
C TYR A 35 6.06 7.77 -1.09
N LEU A 36 5.26 6.70 -1.00
CA LEU A 36 4.16 6.41 -1.92
C LEU A 36 2.83 6.53 -1.17
N GLU A 37 1.81 7.11 -1.81
CA GLU A 37 0.47 7.23 -1.26
C GLU A 37 -0.58 6.59 -2.16
N ALA A 38 -1.58 5.97 -1.53
CA ALA A 38 -2.77 5.49 -2.17
C ALA A 38 -3.98 5.68 -1.25
N VAL A 39 -5.16 5.70 -1.86
CA VAL A 39 -6.43 5.84 -1.16
C VAL A 39 -7.34 4.64 -1.43
N MET A 40 -8.26 4.36 -0.51
CA MET A 40 -9.22 3.27 -0.62
C MET A 40 -10.57 3.65 -0.01
N PRO A 41 -11.69 3.48 -0.73
CA PRO A 41 -13.02 3.83 -0.23
C PRO A 41 -13.46 2.91 0.91
N VAL A 42 -14.31 3.43 1.80
CA VAL A 42 -14.97 2.68 2.88
C VAL A 42 -16.45 2.48 2.53
N ASP A 43 -16.73 1.47 1.72
CA ASP A 43 -18.06 1.14 1.19
C ASP A 43 -18.34 -0.37 1.19
N SER A 44 -19.36 -0.83 0.44
CA SER A 44 -19.75 -2.25 0.40
C SER A 44 -18.64 -3.21 -0.01
N ARG A 45 -17.59 -2.74 -0.69
CA ARG A 45 -16.45 -3.57 -1.12
C ARG A 45 -15.42 -3.79 -0.01
N THR A 46 -15.36 -2.89 0.97
CA THR A 46 -14.28 -2.83 1.97
C THR A 46 -14.78 -2.83 3.41
N ARG A 47 -16.09 -2.74 3.64
CA ARG A 47 -16.68 -2.86 4.98
C ARG A 47 -16.81 -4.31 5.41
N GLN A 48 -16.64 -4.55 6.70
CA GLN A 48 -17.07 -5.77 7.36
C GLN A 48 -18.59 -5.75 7.62
N PRO A 49 -19.23 -6.89 7.96
CA PRO A 49 -20.69 -6.98 8.14
C PRO A 49 -21.30 -5.99 9.14
N PHE A 50 -20.51 -5.47 10.09
CA PHE A 50 -20.95 -4.48 11.08
C PHE A 50 -20.81 -3.02 10.61
N GLY A 51 -20.54 -2.78 9.33
CA GLY A 51 -20.52 -1.43 8.73
C GLY A 51 -19.26 -0.61 9.02
N LEU A 52 -18.20 -1.23 9.57
CA LEU A 52 -16.88 -0.62 9.73
C LEU A 52 -15.96 -1.06 8.59
N LEU A 53 -14.90 -0.30 8.31
CA LEU A 53 -13.80 -0.74 7.47
C LEU A 53 -13.29 -2.11 7.95
N HIS A 54 -13.20 -3.07 7.04
CA HIS A 54 -12.66 -4.39 7.31
C HIS A 54 -11.14 -4.29 7.56
N GLY A 55 -10.65 -4.86 8.67
CA GLY A 55 -9.23 -4.83 9.00
C GLY A 55 -8.35 -5.41 7.89
N GLY A 56 -8.77 -6.54 7.30
CA GLY A 56 -8.13 -7.13 6.13
C GLY A 56 -8.09 -6.22 4.89
N ALA A 57 -9.08 -5.33 4.67
CA ALA A 57 -9.00 -4.36 3.56
C ALA A 57 -7.89 -3.33 3.81
N SER A 58 -7.66 -2.95 5.07
CA SER A 58 -6.51 -2.11 5.44
C SER A 58 -5.18 -2.82 5.16
N VAL A 59 -5.11 -4.12 5.43
CA VAL A 59 -3.90 -4.93 5.12
C VAL A 59 -3.70 -5.05 3.61
N VAL A 60 -4.76 -5.18 2.81
CA VAL A 60 -4.67 -5.19 1.33
C VAL A 60 -4.13 -3.85 0.82
N LEU A 61 -4.59 -2.72 1.35
CA LEU A 61 -4.04 -1.40 1.02
C LEU A 61 -2.55 -1.30 1.39
N ALA A 62 -2.17 -1.79 2.57
CA ALA A 62 -0.78 -1.78 3.02
C ALA A 62 0.15 -2.66 2.17
N GLU A 63 -0.25 -3.90 1.89
CA GLU A 63 0.48 -4.84 1.03
C GLU A 63 0.65 -4.27 -0.38
N SER A 64 -0.42 -3.67 -0.95
CA SER A 64 -0.41 -3.07 -2.29
C SER A 64 0.61 -1.93 -2.37
N LEU A 65 0.58 -1.02 -1.40
CA LEU A 65 1.50 0.10 -1.30
C LEU A 65 2.95 -0.36 -1.10
N GLY A 66 3.20 -1.25 -0.13
CA GLY A 66 4.54 -1.72 0.17
C GLY A 66 5.16 -2.53 -0.97
N SER A 67 4.36 -3.35 -1.66
CA SER A 67 4.83 -4.13 -2.81
C SER A 67 5.22 -3.24 -3.99
N VAL A 68 4.39 -2.24 -4.32
CA VAL A 68 4.72 -1.27 -5.39
C VAL A 68 5.92 -0.41 -5.00
N ALA A 69 5.97 0.12 -3.77
CA ALA A 69 7.13 0.89 -3.31
C ALA A 69 8.42 0.06 -3.39
N GLY A 70 8.34 -1.23 -3.04
CA GLY A 70 9.44 -2.17 -3.19
C GLY A 70 9.88 -2.38 -4.63
N TYR A 71 8.94 -2.57 -5.54
CA TYR A 71 9.20 -2.67 -6.98
C TYR A 71 9.86 -1.41 -7.54
N LEU A 72 9.41 -0.21 -7.11
CA LEU A 72 10.03 1.06 -7.53
C LEU A 72 11.47 1.23 -7.05
N CYS A 73 11.86 0.50 -6.01
CA CYS A 73 13.24 0.45 -5.49
C CYS A 73 14.09 -0.68 -6.09
N SER A 74 13.53 -1.52 -6.98
CA SER A 74 14.27 -2.57 -7.70
C SER A 74 14.79 -2.07 -9.06
N GLU A 75 15.73 -2.79 -9.67
CA GLU A 75 16.37 -2.42 -10.94
C GLU A 75 16.19 -3.51 -12.02
N GLY A 76 16.23 -3.12 -13.29
CA GLY A 76 16.23 -4.06 -14.41
C GLY A 76 15.04 -5.01 -14.39
N ASP A 77 15.33 -6.31 -14.44
CA ASP A 77 14.40 -7.43 -14.40
C ASP A 77 14.01 -7.88 -12.98
N GLN A 78 14.57 -7.26 -11.94
CA GLN A 78 14.27 -7.63 -10.56
C GLN A 78 12.80 -7.43 -10.21
N GLN A 79 12.24 -8.44 -9.56
CA GLN A 79 10.88 -8.43 -9.03
C GLN A 79 10.89 -8.39 -7.51
N VAL A 80 9.72 -8.11 -6.92
CA VAL A 80 9.53 -8.04 -5.48
C VAL A 80 8.37 -8.93 -5.07
N VAL A 81 8.57 -9.71 -4.02
CA VAL A 81 7.56 -10.61 -3.45
C VAL A 81 7.39 -10.31 -1.96
N GLY A 82 6.14 -10.22 -1.50
CA GLY A 82 5.81 -10.09 -0.08
C GLY A 82 6.18 -11.36 0.69
N LEU A 83 6.79 -11.22 1.86
CA LEU A 83 7.16 -12.34 2.74
C LEU A 83 6.34 -12.37 4.03
N GLU A 84 6.15 -11.20 4.64
CA GLU A 84 5.49 -11.07 5.93
C GLU A 84 4.83 -9.70 6.02
N ILE A 85 3.61 -9.68 6.53
CA ILE A 85 2.90 -8.45 6.87
C ILE A 85 2.25 -8.57 8.24
N ASN A 86 2.35 -7.50 9.02
CA ASN A 86 1.62 -7.34 10.28
C ASN A 86 0.91 -5.99 10.29
N ALA A 87 -0.15 -5.88 11.08
CA ALA A 87 -0.90 -4.64 11.23
C ALA A 87 -1.57 -4.54 12.61
N ASN A 88 -1.68 -3.31 13.11
CA ASN A 88 -2.47 -2.98 14.29
C ASN A 88 -3.60 -2.02 13.90
N HIS A 89 -4.84 -2.41 14.19
CA HIS A 89 -6.02 -1.59 13.96
C HIS A 89 -6.32 -0.73 15.20
N LEU A 90 -6.16 0.58 15.05
CA LEU A 90 -6.18 1.56 16.15
C LEU A 90 -7.50 2.31 16.25
N ARG A 91 -8.18 2.52 15.12
CA ARG A 91 -9.44 3.29 15.06
C ARG A 91 -10.38 2.74 13.99
N ALA A 92 -11.66 2.65 14.34
CA ALA A 92 -12.71 2.28 13.41
C ALA A 92 -13.02 3.43 12.43
N VAL A 93 -13.22 3.08 11.16
CA VAL A 93 -13.67 4.00 10.10
C VAL A 93 -15.00 3.49 9.56
N ARG A 94 -15.98 4.38 9.37
CA ARG A 94 -17.35 4.00 8.97
C ARG A 94 -17.67 4.35 7.52
N GLU A 95 -17.07 5.42 6.99
CA GLU A 95 -17.41 6.00 5.70
C GLU A 95 -16.26 6.84 5.16
N GLY A 96 -16.43 7.35 3.93
CA GLY A 96 -15.44 8.15 3.24
C GLY A 96 -14.36 7.27 2.60
N GLU A 97 -13.12 7.74 2.69
CA GLU A 97 -11.94 7.11 2.11
C GLU A 97 -10.84 7.07 3.18
N VAL A 98 -10.02 6.03 3.17
CA VAL A 98 -8.78 5.98 3.95
C VAL A 98 -7.58 6.23 3.05
N ARG A 99 -6.58 6.92 3.60
CA ARG A 99 -5.34 7.29 2.92
C ARG A 99 -4.18 6.50 3.52
N GLY A 100 -3.59 5.62 2.73
CA GLY A 100 -2.41 4.83 3.08
C GLY A 100 -1.14 5.51 2.60
N VAL A 101 -0.14 5.56 3.48
CA VAL A 101 1.13 6.24 3.26
C VAL A 101 2.27 5.28 3.56
N CYS A 102 3.09 4.97 2.56
CA CYS A 102 4.15 3.98 2.63
C CYS A 102 5.54 4.61 2.59
N ARG A 103 6.38 4.30 3.59
CA ARG A 103 7.76 4.77 3.73
C ARG A 103 8.70 3.60 3.94
N ALA A 104 9.93 3.72 3.43
CA ALA A 104 10.95 2.73 3.68
C ALA A 104 11.43 2.78 5.15
N LEU A 105 11.47 1.63 5.81
CA LEU A 105 12.25 1.42 7.04
C LEU A 105 13.64 0.86 6.72
N HIS A 106 13.74 0.02 5.69
CA HIS A 106 14.99 -0.57 5.21
C HIS A 106 14.88 -0.92 3.72
N VAL A 107 15.90 -0.57 2.93
CA VAL A 107 16.00 -0.95 1.50
C VAL A 107 17.34 -1.62 1.26
N GLY A 108 17.37 -2.95 1.36
CA GLY A 108 18.54 -3.78 1.11
C GLY A 108 18.59 -4.32 -0.31
N ARG A 109 19.66 -5.05 -0.62
CA ARG A 109 19.86 -5.71 -1.93
C ARG A 109 19.03 -6.99 -2.12
N ARG A 110 18.59 -7.61 -1.01
CA ARG A 110 17.85 -8.88 -1.01
C ARG A 110 16.47 -8.76 -0.38
N ASN A 111 16.33 -7.89 0.60
CA ASN A 111 15.08 -7.69 1.33
C ASN A 111 14.85 -6.21 1.61
N GLN A 112 13.59 -5.84 1.77
CA GLN A 112 13.16 -4.49 2.11
C GLN A 112 12.12 -4.58 3.23
N VAL A 113 11.99 -3.49 3.99
CA VAL A 113 10.99 -3.35 5.05
C VAL A 113 10.31 -2.00 4.89
N TRP A 114 8.99 -2.02 4.85
CA TRP A 114 8.14 -0.87 4.57
C TRP A 114 7.19 -0.63 5.74
N GLN A 115 7.06 0.63 6.17
CA GLN A 115 6.02 1.07 7.10
C GLN A 115 4.88 1.68 6.31
N ILE A 116 3.66 1.25 6.61
CA ILE A 116 2.45 1.82 6.04
C ILE A 116 1.56 2.31 7.17
N GLU A 117 1.23 3.60 7.12
CA GLU A 117 0.27 4.24 8.02
C GLU A 117 -0.99 4.58 7.24
N ILE A 118 -2.16 4.24 7.78
CA ILE A 118 -3.45 4.45 7.14
C ILE A 118 -4.27 5.40 8.00
N PHE A 119 -4.70 6.50 7.39
CA PHE A 119 -5.41 7.59 8.03
C PHE A 119 -6.84 7.69 7.51
N ASP A 120 -7.77 8.15 8.35
CA ASP A 120 -9.12 8.54 7.89
C ASP A 120 -9.14 9.96 7.29
N ASN A 121 -10.32 10.38 6.86
CA ASN A 121 -10.58 11.71 6.30
C ASN A 121 -10.29 12.89 7.25
N GLN A 122 -10.11 12.63 8.54
CA GLN A 122 -9.74 13.63 9.55
C GLN A 122 -8.24 13.56 9.88
N ASN A 123 -7.44 12.86 9.07
CA ASN A 123 -6.01 12.61 9.29
C ASN A 123 -5.71 11.92 10.63
N ARG A 124 -6.65 11.11 11.14
CA ARG A 124 -6.41 10.32 12.36
C ARG A 124 -5.87 8.96 11.96
N LEU A 125 -4.83 8.49 12.64
CA LEU A 125 -4.25 7.17 12.39
C LEU A 125 -5.25 6.05 12.74
N CYS A 126 -5.53 5.19 11.78
CA CYS A 126 -6.50 4.09 11.90
C CYS A 126 -5.84 2.71 11.87
N CYS A 127 -4.77 2.55 11.10
CA CYS A 127 -4.01 1.32 11.02
C CYS A 127 -2.53 1.66 10.82
N ILE A 128 -1.65 0.92 11.49
CA ILE A 128 -0.22 0.90 11.20
C ILE A 128 0.16 -0.52 10.80
N SER A 129 0.97 -0.65 9.76
CA SER A 129 1.39 -1.93 9.21
C SER A 129 2.87 -1.90 8.84
N ARG A 130 3.50 -3.09 8.88
CA ARG A 130 4.84 -3.28 8.36
C ARG A 130 4.83 -4.45 7.40
N LEU A 131 5.39 -4.24 6.20
CA LEU A 131 5.56 -5.24 5.16
C LEU A 131 7.05 -5.54 4.98
N THR A 132 7.41 -6.82 4.98
CA THR A 132 8.73 -7.31 4.58
C THR A 132 8.64 -7.91 3.19
N THR A 133 9.54 -7.51 2.28
CA THR A 133 9.59 -8.04 0.91
C THR A 133 10.96 -8.62 0.58
N SER A 134 11.00 -9.53 -0.39
CA SER A 134 12.22 -10.06 -1.00
C SER A 134 12.38 -9.54 -2.42
N ILE A 135 13.61 -9.23 -2.81
CA ILE A 135 13.98 -8.92 -4.20
C ILE A 135 14.45 -10.22 -4.84
N ILE A 136 13.82 -10.59 -5.95
CA ILE A 136 14.19 -11.77 -6.73
C ILE A 136 14.64 -11.36 -8.13
N THR A 137 15.53 -12.14 -8.72
CA THR A 137 15.92 -12.02 -10.13
C THR A 137 15.31 -13.23 -10.84
N PRO A 138 14.57 -13.03 -11.96
CA PRO A 138 14.02 -14.11 -12.76
C PRO A 138 15.06 -15.11 -13.24
#